data_AF-A0A1W1YHN6-F1
#
_entry.id   AF-A0A1W1YHN6-F1
#
_cell.length_a   1.000
_cell.length_b   1.000
_cell.length_c   1.000
_cell.angle_alpha   90.00
_cell.angle_beta   90.00
_cell.angle_gamma   90.00
#
_symmetry.space_group_name_H-M   'P 1'
#
loop_
_entity.id
_entity.type
_entity.pdbx_description
1 polymer ?
#
loop_
_entity_poly.entity_id
_entity_poly.type
_entity_poly.pdbx_seq_one_letter_code
_entity_poly.pdbx_strand_id
1 'polypeptide(L)'
;MKKFRFTLQAVYQFKKTQEKQKKAELSGLSAEISRLTKEKTGFERKLEEDSEEYRRTVSAGMPASQMAWYGNFAQYIQDMLRKVNAVLAEAQRKRELLQSELVAVLKEMETLEKLREEQYRAFLEEAAKEEEKELGDLMSYRKTAEAANASGQDA
;
A
#
# COMPACT_ATOMS: atom_id res chain seq x y z
N MET A 1 34.06 0.35 16.26
CA MET A 1 33.35 0.92 15.09
C MET A 1 31.95 1.36 15.48
N LYS A 2 31.58 2.60 15.20
CA LYS A 2 30.22 3.11 15.38
C LYS A 2 29.27 2.34 14.44
N LYS A 3 28.02 2.08 14.85
CA LYS A 3 27.01 1.46 13.96
C LYS A 3 26.28 2.56 13.19
N PHE A 4 26.04 2.35 11.89
CA PHE A 4 25.23 3.27 11.09
C PHE A 4 23.81 3.40 11.68
N ARG A 5 23.32 4.64 11.75
CA ARG A 5 21.92 4.95 12.12
C ARG A 5 21.38 5.97 11.12
N PHE A 6 20.33 5.57 10.41
CA PHE A 6 19.65 6.48 9.51
C PHE A 6 18.90 7.56 10.31
N THR A 7 19.14 8.82 9.98
CA THR A 7 18.57 9.96 10.71
C THR A 7 17.04 10.00 10.68
N LEU A 8 16.42 9.56 9.59
CA LEU A 8 14.95 9.52 9.43
C LEU A 8 14.36 8.12 9.60
N GLN A 9 15.01 7.24 10.37
CA GLN A 9 14.54 5.87 10.59
C GLN A 9 13.10 5.81 11.12
N ALA A 10 12.73 6.70 12.05
CA ALA A 10 11.38 6.76 12.59
C ALA A 10 10.33 7.10 11.52
N VAL A 11 10.64 8.07 10.63
CA VAL A 11 9.78 8.46 9.51
C VAL A 11 9.61 7.30 8.53
N TYR A 12 10.70 6.61 8.20
CA TYR A 12 10.66 5.44 7.33
C TYR A 12 9.77 4.32 7.89
N GLN A 13 9.91 3.99 9.18
CA GLN A 13 9.05 2.97 9.82
C GLN A 13 7.58 3.39 9.89
N PHE A 14 7.32 4.68 10.11
CA PHE A 14 5.97 5.21 10.07
C PHE A 14 5.35 5.06 8.68
N LYS A 15 6.07 5.41 7.61
CA LYS A 15 5.60 5.25 6.23
C LYS A 15 5.38 3.80 5.84
N LYS A 16 6.26 2.89 6.28
CA LYS A 16 6.07 1.44 6.12
C LYS A 16 4.81 0.92 6.82
N THR A 17 4.51 1.45 8.00
CA THR A 17 3.26 1.12 8.71
C THR A 17 2.05 1.64 7.94
N GLN A 18 2.10 2.87 7.43
CA GLN A 18 1.03 3.43 6.59
C GLN A 18 0.79 2.62 5.32
N GLU A 19 1.85 2.21 4.62
CA GLU A 19 1.77 1.35 3.44
C GLU A 19 1.01 0.06 3.76
N LYS A 20 1.38 -0.61 4.87
CA LYS A 20 0.71 -1.84 5.32
C LYS A 20 -0.76 -1.61 5.62
N GLN A 21 -1.10 -0.53 6.31
CA GLN A 21 -2.48 -0.17 6.64
C GLN A 21 -3.31 0.06 5.37
N LYS A 22 -2.82 0.88 4.44
CA LYS A 22 -3.49 1.18 3.16
C LYS A 22 -3.69 -0.08 2.31
N LYS A 23 -2.70 -0.98 2.27
CA LYS A 23 -2.83 -2.28 1.58
C LYS A 23 -3.92 -3.17 2.20
N ALA A 24 -4.00 -3.21 3.53
CA ALA A 24 -5.04 -3.97 4.22
C ALA A 24 -6.44 -3.40 3.94
N GLU A 25 -6.58 -2.07 3.97
CA GLU A 25 -7.83 -1.37 3.66
C GLU A 25 -8.25 -1.57 2.20
N LEU A 26 -7.32 -1.50 1.24
CA LEU A 26 -7.59 -1.82 -0.17
C LEU A 26 -8.08 -3.26 -0.37
N SER A 27 -7.52 -4.22 0.38
CA SER A 27 -7.98 -5.61 0.35
C SER A 27 -9.43 -5.72 0.83
N GLY A 28 -9.77 -5.06 1.94
CA GLY A 28 -11.13 -4.97 2.45
C GLY A 28 -12.11 -4.37 1.45
N LEU A 29 -11.78 -3.22 0.87
CA LEU A 29 -12.58 -2.57 -0.17
C LEU A 29 -12.75 -3.43 -1.42
N SER A 30 -11.70 -4.16 -1.82
CA SER A 30 -11.76 -5.06 -2.97
C SER A 30 -12.71 -6.24 -2.73
N ALA A 31 -12.69 -6.80 -1.51
CA ALA A 31 -13.63 -7.84 -1.11
C ALA A 31 -15.07 -7.32 -1.08
N GLU A 32 -15.28 -6.10 -0.55
CA GLU A 32 -16.58 -5.45 -0.53
C GLU A 32 -17.12 -5.18 -1.94
N ILE A 33 -16.31 -4.61 -2.84
CA ILE A 33 -16.69 -4.39 -4.24
C ILE A 33 -17.04 -5.72 -4.91
N SER A 34 -16.28 -6.78 -4.66
CA SER A 34 -16.58 -8.11 -5.20
C SER A 34 -17.94 -8.63 -4.69
N ARG A 35 -18.22 -8.47 -3.39
CA ARG A 35 -19.51 -8.84 -2.79
C ARG A 35 -20.66 -8.07 -3.42
N LEU A 36 -20.56 -6.74 -3.51
CA LEU A 36 -21.58 -5.86 -4.10
C LEU A 36 -21.80 -6.16 -5.58
N THR A 37 -20.73 -6.47 -6.32
CA THR A 37 -20.83 -6.85 -7.74
C THR A 37 -21.61 -8.16 -7.89
N LYS A 38 -21.34 -9.16 -7.05
CA LYS A 38 -22.10 -10.42 -7.05
C LYS A 38 -23.58 -10.19 -6.70
N GLU A 39 -23.85 -9.32 -5.73
CA GLU A 39 -25.21 -8.95 -5.33
C GLU A 39 -25.97 -8.28 -6.48
N LYS A 40 -25.34 -7.30 -7.15
CA LYS A 40 -25.87 -6.65 -8.36
C LYS A 40 -26.20 -7.68 -9.45
N THR A 41 -25.26 -8.57 -9.77
CA THR A 41 -25.48 -9.62 -10.78
C THR A 41 -26.61 -10.58 -10.38
N GLY A 42 -26.79 -10.85 -9.09
CA GLY A 42 -27.92 -11.63 -8.58
C GLY A 42 -29.26 -10.95 -8.83
N PHE A 43 -29.36 -9.64 -8.58
CA PHE A 43 -30.57 -8.87 -8.88
C PHE A 43 -30.84 -8.75 -10.38
N GLU A 44 -29.81 -8.53 -11.19
CA GLU A 44 -29.94 -8.47 -12.66
C GLU A 44 -30.47 -9.79 -13.22
N ARG A 45 -29.92 -10.92 -12.77
CA ARG A 45 -30.39 -12.25 -13.19
C ARG A 45 -31.83 -12.48 -12.77
N LYS A 46 -32.20 -12.12 -11.54
CA LYS A 46 -33.58 -12.29 -11.05
C LYS A 46 -34.57 -11.48 -11.87
N LEU A 47 -34.20 -10.25 -12.25
CA LEU A 47 -35.04 -9.41 -13.11
C LEU A 47 -35.20 -10.02 -14.51
N GLU A 48 -34.14 -10.61 -15.05
CA GLU A 48 -34.17 -11.29 -16.35
C GLU A 48 -35.06 -12.55 -16.31
N GLU A 49 -34.86 -13.41 -15.31
CA GLU A 49 -35.68 -14.62 -15.07
C GLU A 49 -37.17 -14.27 -14.95
N ASP A 50 -37.51 -13.29 -14.12
CA ASP A 50 -38.90 -12.85 -13.93
C ASP A 50 -39.47 -12.19 -15.19
N SER A 51 -38.65 -11.48 -15.97
CA SER A 51 -39.07 -10.89 -17.25
C SER A 51 -39.35 -11.95 -18.31
N GLU A 52 -38.63 -13.07 -18.30
CA GLU A 52 -38.94 -14.21 -19.16
C GLU A 52 -40.22 -14.92 -18.73
N GLU A 53 -40.37 -15.18 -17.43
CA GLU A 53 -41.57 -15.81 -16.88
C GLU A 53 -42.81 -14.97 -17.16
N TYR A 54 -42.73 -13.65 -16.93
CA TYR A 54 -43.78 -12.69 -17.26
C TYR A 54 -44.17 -12.78 -18.74
N ARG A 55 -43.20 -12.77 -19.66
CA ARG A 55 -43.47 -12.87 -21.11
C ARG A 55 -44.21 -14.16 -21.47
N ARG A 56 -43.81 -15.30 -20.89
CA ARG A 56 -44.47 -16.61 -21.11
C ARG A 56 -45.90 -16.60 -20.59
N THR A 57 -46.11 -16.14 -19.36
CA THR A 57 -47.41 -16.17 -18.68
C THR A 57 -48.40 -15.16 -19.28
N VAL A 58 -47.95 -13.98 -19.71
CA VAL A 58 -48.80 -13.03 -20.44
C VAL A 58 -49.28 -13.61 -21.77
N SER A 59 -48.42 -14.32 -22.50
CA SER A 59 -48.79 -14.94 -23.79
C SER A 59 -49.85 -16.04 -23.66
N ALA A 60 -49.98 -16.65 -22.47
CA ALA A 60 -50.97 -17.67 -22.15
C ALA A 60 -52.29 -17.12 -21.57
N GLY A 61 -52.39 -15.79 -21.39
CA GLY A 61 -53.50 -15.13 -20.69
C GLY A 61 -53.24 -15.03 -19.19
N MET A 62 -52.94 -13.81 -18.72
CA MET A 62 -52.62 -13.53 -17.32
C MET A 62 -53.69 -12.63 -16.67
N PRO A 63 -54.12 -12.92 -15.42
CA PRO A 63 -54.96 -12.01 -14.64
C PRO A 63 -54.27 -10.66 -14.37
N ALA A 64 -55.05 -9.57 -14.39
CA ALA A 64 -54.52 -8.22 -14.13
C ALA A 64 -53.83 -8.08 -12.76
N SER A 65 -54.29 -8.80 -11.74
CA SER A 65 -53.66 -8.83 -10.41
C SER A 65 -52.24 -9.39 -10.44
N GLN A 66 -51.99 -10.40 -11.27
CA GLN A 66 -50.67 -11.00 -11.44
C GLN A 66 -49.74 -10.08 -12.25
N MET A 67 -50.26 -9.37 -13.25
CA MET A 67 -49.49 -8.34 -13.97
C MET A 67 -49.03 -7.22 -13.01
N ALA A 68 -49.93 -6.76 -12.13
CA ALA A 68 -49.60 -5.74 -11.14
C ALA A 68 -48.52 -6.24 -10.14
N TRP A 69 -48.57 -7.52 -9.76
CA TRP A 69 -47.54 -8.12 -8.91
C TRP A 69 -46.16 -8.10 -9.58
N TYR A 70 -46.06 -8.52 -10.85
CA TYR A 70 -44.79 -8.47 -11.60
C TYR A 70 -44.26 -7.03 -11.73
N GLY A 71 -45.13 -6.06 -12.01
CA GLY A 71 -44.74 -4.64 -12.08
C GLY A 71 -44.16 -4.12 -10.76
N ASN A 72 -44.84 -4.41 -9.64
CA ASN A 72 -44.37 -4.02 -8.30
C ASN A 72 -43.06 -4.73 -7.93
N PHE A 73 -42.93 -6.01 -8.27
CA PHE A 73 -41.72 -6.77 -8.00
C PHE A 73 -40.53 -6.26 -8.81
N ALA A 74 -40.72 -5.99 -10.10
CA ALA A 74 -39.70 -5.41 -10.96
C ALA A 74 -39.24 -4.04 -10.43
N GLN A 75 -40.17 -3.19 -9.99
CA GLN A 75 -39.84 -1.91 -9.38
C GLN A 75 -39.03 -2.09 -8.10
N TYR A 76 -39.40 -3.05 -7.24
CA TYR A 76 -38.63 -3.37 -6.03
C TYR A 76 -37.19 -3.78 -6.36
N ILE A 77 -36.98 -4.66 -7.35
CA ILE A 77 -35.63 -5.09 -7.76
C ILE A 77 -34.83 -3.92 -8.35
N GLN A 78 -35.47 -3.05 -9.13
CA GLN A 78 -34.82 -1.83 -9.65
C GLN A 78 -34.39 -0.89 -8.51
N ASP A 79 -35.20 -0.75 -7.46
CA ASP A 79 -34.84 0.04 -6.27
C ASP A 79 -33.62 -0.53 -5.55
N MET A 80 -33.56 -1.86 -5.42
CA MET A 80 -32.41 -2.55 -4.84
C MET A 80 -31.16 -2.38 -5.70
N LEU A 81 -31.27 -2.51 -7.03
CA LEU A 81 -30.17 -2.25 -7.95
C LEU A 81 -29.67 -0.82 -7.86
N ARG A 82 -30.56 0.18 -7.74
CA ARG A 82 -30.17 1.59 -7.54
C ARG A 82 -29.35 1.76 -6.27
N LYS A 83 -29.78 1.15 -5.16
CA LYS A 83 -29.05 1.19 -3.87
C LYS A 83 -27.68 0.54 -3.99
N VAL A 84 -27.61 -0.69 -4.51
CA VAL A 84 -26.34 -1.43 -4.66
C VAL A 84 -25.37 -0.67 -5.58
N ASN A 85 -25.85 -0.12 -6.69
CA ASN A 85 -25.03 0.66 -7.61
C ASN A 85 -24.47 1.93 -6.95
N ALA A 86 -25.26 2.63 -6.12
CA ALA A 86 -24.79 3.80 -5.41
C ALA A 86 -23.65 3.45 -4.44
N VAL A 87 -23.82 2.39 -3.64
CA VAL A 87 -22.80 1.92 -2.69
C VAL A 87 -21.55 1.42 -3.43
N LEU A 88 -21.73 0.69 -4.53
CA LEU A 88 -20.62 0.19 -5.35
C LEU A 88 -19.81 1.33 -5.99
N ALA A 89 -20.48 2.38 -6.48
CA ALA A 89 -19.81 3.56 -7.00
C ALA A 89 -19.02 4.30 -5.91
N GLU A 90 -19.57 4.42 -4.70
CA GLU A 90 -18.86 5.03 -3.57
C GLU A 90 -17.62 4.19 -3.18
N ALA A 91 -17.76 2.87 -3.07
CA ALA A 91 -16.66 1.97 -2.75
C ALA A 91 -15.55 2.03 -3.81
N GLN A 92 -15.90 2.12 -5.09
CA GLN A 92 -14.94 2.30 -6.18
C GLN A 92 -14.17 3.62 -6.09
N ARG A 93 -14.86 4.74 -5.82
CA ARG A 93 -14.20 6.04 -5.61
C ARG A 93 -13.25 6.01 -4.41
N LYS A 94 -13.67 5.39 -3.30
CA LYS A 94 -12.80 5.20 -2.12
C LYS A 94 -11.56 4.38 -2.47
N ARG A 95 -11.72 3.30 -3.25
CA ARG A 95 -10.59 2.49 -3.71
C ARG A 95 -9.61 3.31 -4.55
N GLU A 96 -10.10 4.12 -5.49
CA GLU A 96 -9.25 4.97 -6.34
C GLU A 96 -8.47 6.01 -5.54
N LEU A 97 -9.14 6.68 -4.59
CA LEU A 97 -8.48 7.61 -3.68
C LEU A 97 -7.38 6.92 -2.87
N LEU A 98 -7.69 5.78 -2.26
CA LEU A 98 -6.75 5.03 -1.44
C LEU A 98 -5.56 4.48 -2.25
N GLN A 99 -5.79 4.10 -3.52
CA GLN A 99 -4.72 3.73 -4.45
C GLN A 99 -3.79 4.91 -4.74
N SER A 100 -4.35 6.11 -4.99
CA SER A 100 -3.56 7.33 -5.20
C SER A 100 -2.71 7.66 -3.97
N GLU A 101 -3.30 7.58 -2.77
CA GLU A 101 -2.58 7.80 -1.51
C GLU A 101 -1.48 6.76 -1.27
N LEU A 102 -1.72 5.49 -1.61
CA LEU A 102 -0.70 4.45 -1.51
C LEU A 102 0.47 4.74 -2.45
N VAL A 103 0.21 5.17 -3.68
CA VAL A 103 1.27 5.57 -4.62
C VAL A 103 2.10 6.73 -4.06
N ALA A 104 1.46 7.72 -3.43
CA ALA A 104 2.18 8.82 -2.79
C ALA A 104 3.10 8.33 -1.66
N VAL A 105 2.60 7.45 -0.78
CA VAL A 105 3.40 6.85 0.31
C VAL A 105 4.59 6.07 -0.25
N LEU A 106 4.40 5.29 -1.33
CA LEU A 106 5.47 4.52 -1.95
C LEU A 106 6.57 5.42 -2.54
N LYS A 107 6.19 6.52 -3.19
CA LYS A 107 7.16 7.52 -3.72
C LYS A 107 7.98 8.17 -2.62
N GLU A 108 7.33 8.51 -1.50
CA GLU A 108 8.04 9.06 -0.34
C GLU A 108 8.99 8.03 0.28
N MET A 109 8.58 6.75 0.36
CA MET A 109 9.46 5.68 0.83
C MET A 109 10.67 5.48 -0.08
N GLU A 110 10.49 5.50 -1.40
CA GLU A 110 11.61 5.43 -2.35
C GLU A 110 12.59 6.59 -2.16
N THR A 111 12.07 7.79 -1.89
CA THR A 111 12.89 8.97 -1.60
C THR A 111 13.68 8.80 -0.29
N LEU A 112 13.04 8.27 0.75
CA LEU A 112 13.71 7.97 2.02
C LEU A 112 14.78 6.88 1.87
N GLU A 113 14.58 5.90 0.99
CA GLU A 113 15.57 4.85 0.72
C GLU A 113 16.81 5.42 0.04
N LYS A 114 16.64 6.26 -0.98
CA LYS A 114 17.75 6.97 -1.64
C LYS A 114 18.54 7.82 -0.64
N LEU A 115 17.83 8.58 0.20
CA LEU A 115 18.48 9.38 1.25
C LEU A 115 19.24 8.51 2.27
N ARG A 116 18.68 7.35 2.62
CA ARG A 116 19.36 6.40 3.50
C ARG A 116 20.65 5.86 2.87
N GLU A 117 20.63 5.55 1.58
CA GLU A 117 21.81 5.08 0.83
C GLU A 117 22.89 6.16 0.74
N GLU A 118 22.51 7.42 0.54
CA GLU A 118 23.43 8.56 0.58
C GLU A 118 24.08 8.73 1.96
N GLN A 119 23.28 8.72 3.03
CA GLN A 119 23.81 8.80 4.40
C GLN A 119 24.70 7.60 4.75
N TYR A 120 24.37 6.42 4.23
CA TYR A 120 25.19 5.24 4.45
C TYR A 120 26.54 5.34 3.74
N ARG A 121 26.57 5.83 2.49
CA ARG A 121 27.82 6.10 1.77
C ARG A 121 28.70 7.11 2.53
N ALA A 122 28.12 8.23 2.96
CA ALA A 122 28.85 9.23 3.74
C ALA A 122 29.40 8.65 5.06
N PHE A 123 28.63 7.80 5.73
CA PHE A 123 29.08 7.10 6.93
C PHE A 123 30.27 6.17 6.66
N LEU A 124 30.26 5.43 5.54
CA LEU A 124 31.38 4.56 5.17
C LEU A 124 32.65 5.35 4.83
N GLU A 125 32.51 6.48 4.11
CA GLU A 125 33.64 7.37 3.81
C GLU A 125 34.26 7.95 5.08
N GLU A 126 33.44 8.37 6.04
CA GLU A 126 33.92 8.89 7.32
C GLU A 126 34.60 7.80 8.15
N ALA A 127 34.03 6.59 8.20
CA ALA A 127 34.64 5.46 8.89
C ALA A 127 36.01 5.08 8.30
N ALA A 128 36.14 5.11 6.97
CA ALA A 128 37.41 4.85 6.29
C ALA A 128 38.48 5.91 6.62
N LYS A 129 38.09 7.20 6.68
CA LYS A 129 39.00 8.28 7.09
C LYS A 129 39.41 8.18 8.55
N GLU A 130 38.48 7.83 9.44
CA GLU A 130 38.77 7.63 10.88
C GLU A 130 39.76 6.45 11.05
N GLU A 131 39.58 5.36 10.30
CA GLU A 131 40.50 4.20 10.29
C GLU A 131 41.89 4.52 9.69
N GLU A 132 41.96 5.27 8.58
CA GLU A 132 43.23 5.71 7.99
C GLU A 132 44.01 6.60 8.97
N LYS A 133 43.32 7.48 9.69
CA LYS A 133 43.93 8.33 10.73
C LYS A 133 44.45 7.49 11.90
N GLU A 134 43.66 6.54 12.41
CA GLU A 134 44.09 5.63 13.48
C GLU A 134 45.34 4.83 13.08
N LEU A 135 45.39 4.33 11.84
CA LEU A 135 46.57 3.65 11.28
C LEU A 135 47.79 4.58 11.17
N GLY A 136 47.60 5.81 10.70
CA GLY A 136 48.65 6.82 10.61
C GLY A 136 49.23 7.20 11.97
N ASP A 137 48.38 7.37 12.98
CA ASP A 137 48.78 7.67 14.35
C ASP A 137 49.57 6.49 14.96
N LEU A 138 49.12 5.25 14.75
CA LEU A 138 49.84 4.04 15.18
C LEU A 138 51.23 3.92 14.54
N MET A 139 51.34 4.18 13.23
CA MET A 139 52.61 4.16 12.50
C MET A 139 53.57 5.25 12.99
N SER A 140 53.06 6.45 13.28
CA SER A 140 53.84 7.56 13.83
C SER A 140 54.34 7.24 15.24
N TYR A 141 53.51 6.61 16.07
CA TYR A 141 53.90 6.16 17.40
C TYR A 141 54.99 5.09 17.37
N ARG A 142 54.89 4.12 16.45
CA ARG A 142 55.98 3.13 16.26
C ARG A 142 57.29 3.76 15.83
N LYS A 143 57.26 4.66 14.83
CA LYS A 143 58.48 5.33 14.34
C LYS A 143 59.15 6.18 15.41
N THR A 144 58.37 6.88 16.23
CA THR A 144 58.92 7.67 17.36
C THR A 144 59.51 6.78 18.45
N ALA A 145 58.88 5.64 18.76
CA ALA A 145 59.43 4.65 19.69
C ALA A 145 60.73 3.99 19.17
N GLU A 146 60.82 3.68 17.89
CA GLU A 146 62.03 3.13 17.25
C GLU A 146 63.17 4.16 17.22
N ALA A 147 62.88 5.42 16.89
CA ALA A 147 63.87 6.50 16.90
C ALA A 147 64.41 6.81 18.30
N ALA A 148 63.56 6.71 19.33
CA ALA A 148 63.97 6.87 20.73
C ALA A 148 64.88 5.71 21.21
N ASN A 149 64.64 4.48 20.74
CA ASN A 149 65.50 3.34 21.05
C ASN A 149 66.85 3.39 20.30
N ALA A 150 66.89 3.92 19.09
CA ALA A 150 68.12 4.08 18.31
C ALA A 150 69.05 5.20 18.84
N SER A 151 68.49 6.24 19.46
CA SER A 151 69.26 7.36 20.04
C SER A 151 69.78 7.09 21.47
N GLY A 152 69.39 5.96 22.08
CA GLY A 152 69.91 5.49 23.37
C GLY A 152 71.08 4.51 23.28
N GLN A 153 71.57 4.17 22.08
CA GLN A 153 72.71 3.26 21.88
C GLN A 153 74.06 3.96 21.62
N ASP A 154 74.09 5.30 21.58
CA ASP A 154 75.31 6.11 21.39
C ASP A 154 75.75 6.86 22.68
N ALA A 155 75.46 6.34 23.87
CA ALA A 155 75.95 6.87 25.16
C ALA A 155 76.74 5.82 25.95
#